data_AF-L0P790-F1
#
_entry.id   AF-L0P790-F1
#
_cell.length_a   1.000
_cell.length_b   1.000
_cell.length_c   1.000
_cell.angle_alpha   90.00
_cell.angle_beta   90.00
_cell.angle_gamma   90.00
#
_symmetry.space_group_name_H-M   'P 1'
#
loop_
_entity.id
_entity.type
_entity.pdbx_description
1 polymer ?
#
loop_
_entity_poly.entity_id
_entity_poly.type
_entity_poly.pdbx_seq_one_letter_code
_entity_poly.pdbx_strand_id
1 'polypeptide(L)'
;VSGLSPDAVVLVATVKALKLHGGGPEIASGKSYDNVYLTENLELVRKGCSNMIKHIQNIKKYGIPVVVAINRFSMDTDAEIDIVREEAIKAGAVDAVTSNHWALGGFGSIELANSVQYACEKVSKNFKFLYDLKASIIEKIEIIAKEIYGADGIELSELASKKIARYTELGFGNLPICIAKTQYSFSHDPKLKGAPTGFSIPIRDARLNAGAGFITLLVAEIMTIPGLPTRPAYYDIDIDPETCEVEGLFYDYVLKNKLHDKFGIIDSCGTSAYHIGSKPDYRTLSVLKKHGITFNHQARQLCNDDFFIFDYILVMDLSNLEDVNDKRPKNSHAKVQLFGDYGLEHESKIVQDPYYGGIDGFEKNFMQLNSFSKGFCSKVLKK
;
A
#
# COMPACT_ATOMS: atom_id res chain seq x y z
N VAL A 1 -0.38 15.86 20.51
CA VAL A 1 0.80 16.53 19.92
C VAL A 1 0.40 17.48 18.81
N SER A 2 -0.16 17.03 17.68
CA SER A 2 -0.51 17.91 16.55
C SER A 2 -1.75 18.79 16.76
N GLY A 3 -2.65 18.44 17.70
CA GLY A 3 -3.94 19.12 17.88
C GLY A 3 -5.00 18.74 16.84
N LEU A 4 -4.67 17.86 15.89
CA LEU A 4 -5.59 17.41 14.85
C LEU A 4 -6.59 16.39 15.40
N SER A 5 -7.83 16.44 14.89
CA SER A 5 -8.86 15.44 15.15
C SER A 5 -9.35 14.86 13.82
N PRO A 6 -9.37 13.52 13.64
CA PRO A 6 -9.85 12.92 12.40
C PRO A 6 -11.36 13.18 12.22
N ASP A 7 -11.80 13.35 10.99
CA ASP A 7 -13.23 13.49 10.64
C ASP A 7 -13.89 12.14 10.37
N ALA A 8 -13.18 11.24 9.70
CA ALA A 8 -13.59 9.85 9.46
C ALA A 8 -12.36 8.93 9.41
N VAL A 9 -12.58 7.63 9.53
CA VAL A 9 -11.57 6.59 9.36
C VAL A 9 -12.00 5.63 8.26
N VAL A 10 -11.10 5.33 7.33
CA VAL A 10 -11.28 4.25 6.37
C VAL A 10 -10.60 2.99 6.90
N LEU A 11 -11.36 1.91 7.08
CA LEU A 11 -10.84 0.59 7.44
C LEU A 11 -10.79 -0.28 6.19
N VAL A 12 -9.59 -0.57 5.70
CA VAL A 12 -9.40 -1.41 4.51
C VAL A 12 -9.46 -2.90 4.88
N ALA A 13 -10.22 -3.67 4.11
CA ALA A 13 -10.32 -5.12 4.24
C ALA A 13 -10.28 -5.81 2.86
N THR A 14 -9.90 -7.08 2.84
CA THR A 14 -9.95 -7.93 1.63
C THR A 14 -10.54 -9.28 2.00
N VAL A 15 -11.30 -9.89 1.09
CA VAL A 15 -11.93 -11.21 1.32
C VAL A 15 -10.87 -12.26 1.69
N LYS A 16 -9.76 -12.30 0.96
CA LYS A 16 -8.62 -13.19 1.24
C LYS A 16 -8.04 -13.03 2.65
N ALA A 17 -7.83 -11.78 3.10
CA ALA A 17 -7.33 -11.54 4.46
C ALA A 17 -8.34 -12.00 5.52
N LEU A 18 -9.63 -11.79 5.28
CA LEU A 18 -10.68 -12.28 6.17
C LEU A 18 -10.72 -13.81 6.20
N LYS A 19 -10.60 -14.51 5.07
CA LYS A 19 -10.46 -15.98 5.05
C LYS A 19 -9.28 -16.46 5.90
N LEU A 20 -8.13 -15.79 5.81
CA LEU A 20 -6.97 -16.09 6.66
C LEU A 20 -7.31 -15.88 8.14
N HIS A 21 -8.01 -14.79 8.48
CA HIS A 21 -8.47 -14.56 9.85
C HIS A 21 -9.54 -15.54 10.33
N GLY A 22 -10.27 -16.18 9.41
CA GLY A 22 -11.29 -17.19 9.68
C GLY A 22 -10.76 -18.61 9.88
N GLY A 23 -9.44 -18.82 9.77
CA GLY A 23 -8.80 -20.13 9.94
C GLY A 23 -8.21 -20.71 8.64
N GLY A 24 -8.08 -19.91 7.58
CA GLY A 24 -7.40 -20.33 6.37
C GLY A 24 -5.91 -20.68 6.61
N PRO A 25 -5.30 -21.54 5.76
CA PRO A 25 -3.90 -21.94 5.86
C PRO A 25 -2.91 -20.77 5.78
N GLU A 26 -1.75 -20.88 6.41
CA GLU A 26 -0.75 -19.81 6.40
C GLU A 26 -0.28 -19.46 4.98
N ILE A 27 -0.22 -18.16 4.68
CA ILE A 27 0.26 -17.65 3.39
C ILE A 27 1.76 -17.35 3.51
N ALA A 28 2.59 -18.15 2.84
CA ALA A 28 4.03 -17.95 2.77
C ALA A 28 4.44 -17.25 1.47
N SER A 29 5.39 -16.32 1.57
CA SER A 29 5.95 -15.64 0.40
C SER A 29 6.62 -16.65 -0.55
N GLY A 30 6.31 -16.56 -1.85
CA GLY A 30 6.87 -17.44 -2.88
C GLY A 30 6.22 -18.81 -3.01
N LYS A 31 5.17 -19.12 -2.23
CA LYS A 31 4.35 -20.33 -2.42
C LYS A 31 3.03 -19.97 -3.12
N SER A 32 2.53 -20.88 -3.94
CA SER A 32 1.17 -20.79 -4.47
C SER A 32 0.16 -20.74 -3.33
N TYR A 33 -0.89 -19.95 -3.51
CA TYR A 33 -1.97 -19.90 -2.54
C TYR A 33 -2.70 -21.24 -2.45
N ASP A 34 -3.11 -21.59 -1.24
CA ASP A 34 -4.05 -22.70 -1.04
C ASP A 34 -5.35 -22.43 -1.81
N ASN A 35 -5.98 -23.49 -2.32
CA ASN A 35 -7.20 -23.40 -3.11
C ASN A 35 -8.34 -22.69 -2.36
N VAL A 36 -8.36 -22.76 -1.03
CA VAL A 36 -9.37 -22.07 -0.20
C VAL A 36 -9.36 -20.55 -0.37
N TYR A 37 -8.26 -19.97 -0.83
CA TYR A 37 -8.15 -18.54 -1.13
C TYR A 37 -8.57 -18.18 -2.56
N LEU A 38 -8.69 -19.18 -3.43
CA LEU A 38 -9.02 -19.04 -4.85
C LEU A 38 -10.48 -19.39 -5.13
N THR A 39 -11.12 -20.16 -4.26
CA THR A 39 -12.54 -20.51 -4.36
C THR A 39 -13.39 -19.76 -3.34
N GLU A 40 -14.68 -19.65 -3.62
CA GLU A 40 -15.65 -19.12 -2.67
C GLU A 40 -15.65 -19.92 -1.35
N ASN A 41 -15.63 -19.22 -0.22
CA ASN A 41 -15.78 -19.80 1.11
C ASN A 41 -16.42 -18.79 2.08
N LEU A 42 -17.76 -18.78 2.08
CA LEU A 42 -18.58 -17.88 2.90
C LEU A 42 -18.35 -18.07 4.41
N GLU A 43 -18.10 -19.30 4.86
CA GLU A 43 -17.92 -19.62 6.28
C GLU A 43 -16.63 -19.01 6.82
N LEU A 44 -15.51 -19.18 6.11
CA LEU A 44 -14.23 -18.60 6.51
C LEU A 44 -14.27 -17.08 6.48
N VAL A 45 -14.91 -16.47 5.47
CA VAL A 45 -15.08 -15.02 5.44
C VAL A 45 -15.85 -14.54 6.66
N ARG A 46 -16.99 -15.17 6.98
CA ARG A 46 -17.82 -14.77 8.13
C ARG A 46 -17.09 -14.97 9.46
N LYS A 47 -16.36 -16.06 9.66
CA LYS A 47 -15.51 -16.26 10.85
C LYS A 47 -14.40 -15.20 10.94
N GLY A 48 -13.80 -14.88 9.79
CA GLY A 48 -12.75 -13.88 9.64
C GLY A 48 -13.17 -12.45 9.96
N CYS A 49 -14.44 -12.12 9.68
CA CYS A 49 -15.01 -10.81 10.01
C CYS A 49 -14.87 -10.46 11.49
N SER A 50 -14.70 -11.42 12.40
CA SER A 50 -14.38 -11.15 13.82
C SER A 50 -13.22 -10.17 14.02
N ASN A 51 -12.17 -10.25 13.18
CA ASN A 51 -11.04 -9.33 13.21
C ASN A 51 -11.45 -7.90 12.82
N MET A 52 -12.15 -7.76 11.69
CA MET A 52 -12.65 -6.48 11.18
C MET A 52 -13.65 -5.84 12.17
N ILE A 53 -14.58 -6.62 12.71
CA ILE A 53 -15.57 -6.20 13.70
C ILE A 53 -14.85 -5.60 14.92
N LYS A 54 -13.80 -6.26 15.44
CA LYS A 54 -13.02 -5.74 16.56
C LYS A 54 -12.35 -4.42 16.22
N HIS A 55 -11.80 -4.26 15.01
CA HIS A 55 -11.24 -2.97 14.57
C HIS A 55 -12.30 -1.87 14.47
N ILE A 56 -13.49 -2.15 13.92
CA ILE A 56 -14.62 -1.21 13.87
C ILE A 56 -14.99 -0.75 15.29
N GLN A 57 -15.16 -1.71 16.22
CA GLN A 57 -15.47 -1.41 17.62
C GLN A 57 -14.39 -0.54 18.26
N ASN A 58 -13.11 -0.83 18.01
CA ASN A 58 -12.00 -0.05 18.53
C ASN A 58 -11.99 1.39 18.01
N ILE A 59 -12.24 1.60 16.71
CA ILE A 59 -12.32 2.94 16.12
C ILE A 59 -13.48 3.72 16.76
N LYS A 60 -14.63 3.08 16.97
CA LYS A 60 -15.79 3.70 17.61
C LYS A 60 -15.54 4.13 19.06
N LYS A 61 -14.61 3.49 19.79
CA LYS A 61 -14.20 3.94 21.14
C LYS A 61 -13.60 5.34 21.12
N TYR A 62 -12.96 5.73 20.02
CA TYR A 62 -12.45 7.09 19.82
C TYR A 62 -13.55 8.08 19.39
N GLY A 63 -14.78 7.63 19.15
CA GLY A 63 -15.92 8.48 18.77
C GLY A 63 -15.84 9.02 17.34
N ILE A 64 -15.18 8.29 16.44
CA ILE A 64 -14.99 8.67 15.03
C ILE A 64 -15.80 7.74 14.12
N PRO A 65 -16.48 8.26 13.08
CA PRO A 65 -17.16 7.42 12.09
C PRO A 65 -16.15 6.59 11.30
N VAL A 66 -16.53 5.36 10.98
CA VAL A 66 -15.71 4.42 10.20
C VAL A 66 -16.44 3.96 8.97
N VAL A 67 -15.76 4.01 7.83
CA VAL A 67 -16.20 3.45 6.54
C VAL A 67 -15.28 2.28 6.21
N VAL A 68 -15.85 1.13 5.87
CA VAL A 68 -15.06 -0.04 5.44
C VAL A 68 -14.86 0.01 3.93
N ALA A 69 -13.60 -0.06 3.50
CA ALA A 69 -13.22 -0.20 2.09
C ALA A 69 -12.86 -1.67 1.81
N ILE A 70 -13.67 -2.35 1.01
CA ILE A 70 -13.47 -3.73 0.62
C ILE A 70 -12.72 -3.74 -0.71
N ASN A 71 -11.40 -3.92 -0.69
CA ASN A 71 -10.63 -3.98 -1.92
C ASN A 71 -10.91 -5.31 -2.64
N ARG A 72 -11.49 -5.23 -3.82
CA ARG A 72 -11.89 -6.40 -4.61
C ARG A 72 -10.70 -7.01 -5.34
N PHE A 73 -10.62 -8.32 -5.33
CA PHE A 73 -9.74 -9.12 -6.18
C PHE A 73 -10.56 -9.91 -7.20
N SER A 74 -9.90 -10.36 -8.27
CA SER A 74 -10.55 -11.09 -9.38
C SER A 74 -11.24 -12.39 -8.96
N MET A 75 -10.80 -13.00 -7.86
CA MET A 75 -11.33 -14.27 -7.35
C MET A 75 -12.43 -14.06 -6.30
N ASP A 76 -12.70 -12.83 -5.89
CA ASP A 76 -13.71 -12.53 -4.86
C ASP A 76 -15.10 -12.59 -5.50
N THR A 77 -16.00 -13.35 -4.87
CA THR A 77 -17.40 -13.42 -5.32
C THR A 77 -18.24 -12.32 -4.70
N ASP A 78 -19.34 -11.95 -5.36
CA ASP A 78 -20.27 -10.95 -4.80
C ASP A 78 -20.87 -11.42 -3.47
N ALA A 79 -21.14 -12.73 -3.33
CA ALA A 79 -21.63 -13.31 -2.08
C ALA A 79 -20.64 -13.13 -0.91
N GLU A 80 -19.33 -13.26 -1.16
CA GLU A 80 -18.32 -13.02 -0.13
C GLU A 80 -18.25 -11.55 0.26
N ILE A 81 -18.29 -10.65 -0.72
CA ILE A 81 -18.29 -9.20 -0.50
C ILE A 81 -19.52 -8.77 0.30
N ASP A 82 -20.69 -9.34 -0.01
CA ASP A 82 -21.94 -9.03 0.69
C ASP A 82 -21.89 -9.44 2.17
N ILE A 83 -21.25 -10.57 2.51
CA ILE A 83 -21.01 -10.95 3.91
C ILE A 83 -20.15 -9.92 4.63
N VAL A 84 -19.08 -9.45 3.99
CA VAL A 84 -18.20 -8.43 4.58
C VAL A 84 -18.96 -7.13 4.82
N ARG A 85 -19.77 -6.70 3.84
CA ARG A 85 -20.64 -5.52 3.98
C ARG A 85 -21.63 -5.68 5.13
N GLU A 86 -22.34 -6.81 5.16
CA GLU A 86 -23.32 -7.14 6.20
C GLU A 86 -22.71 -7.06 7.61
N GLU A 87 -21.58 -7.75 7.82
CA GLU A 87 -20.92 -7.80 9.13
C GLU A 87 -20.31 -6.44 9.53
N ALA A 88 -19.80 -5.66 8.58
CA ALA A 88 -19.30 -4.32 8.84
C ALA A 88 -20.40 -3.35 9.31
N ILE A 89 -21.56 -3.35 8.63
CA ILE A 89 -22.71 -2.53 9.02
C ILE A 89 -23.27 -2.98 10.38
N LYS A 90 -23.38 -4.28 10.64
CA LYS A 90 -23.79 -4.80 11.96
C LYS A 90 -22.84 -4.38 13.09
N ALA A 91 -21.54 -4.33 12.83
CA ALA A 91 -20.55 -3.81 13.78
C ALA A 91 -20.66 -2.28 13.99
N GLY A 92 -21.45 -1.62 13.15
CA GLY A 92 -21.78 -0.21 13.23
C GLY A 92 -20.78 0.70 12.51
N ALA A 93 -20.20 0.21 11.41
CA ALA A 93 -19.64 1.08 10.38
C ALA A 93 -20.74 1.94 9.76
N VAL A 94 -20.38 3.14 9.30
CA VAL A 94 -21.29 4.05 8.59
C VAL A 94 -21.66 3.48 7.24
N ASP A 95 -20.67 2.93 6.54
CA ASP A 95 -20.85 2.26 5.26
C ASP A 95 -19.75 1.21 5.05
N ALA A 96 -19.97 0.28 4.12
CA ALA A 96 -19.01 -0.71 3.68
C ALA A 96 -19.10 -0.91 2.16
N VAL A 97 -18.13 -0.35 1.46
CA VAL A 97 -18.15 -0.21 0.00
C VAL A 97 -16.99 -0.93 -0.65
N THR A 98 -17.26 -1.48 -1.81
CA THR A 98 -16.25 -2.16 -2.62
C THR A 98 -15.39 -1.13 -3.33
N SER A 99 -14.09 -1.39 -3.43
CA SER A 99 -13.17 -0.49 -4.10
C SER A 99 -12.27 -1.25 -5.07
N ASN A 100 -12.26 -0.75 -6.30
CA ASN A 100 -11.51 -1.31 -7.43
C ASN A 100 -10.45 -0.32 -7.92
N HIS A 101 -9.96 0.59 -7.07
CA HIS A 101 -9.02 1.64 -7.49
C HIS A 101 -7.67 1.11 -7.97
N TRP A 102 -7.24 -0.05 -7.46
CA TRP A 102 -6.06 -0.71 -8.01
C TRP A 102 -6.26 -0.97 -9.51
N ALA A 103 -7.50 -1.23 -9.93
CA ALA A 103 -7.82 -1.54 -11.29
C ALA A 103 -8.29 -0.38 -12.17
N LEU A 104 -9.00 0.58 -11.59
CA LEU A 104 -9.68 1.65 -12.33
C LEU A 104 -9.16 3.03 -11.93
N GLY A 105 -8.01 3.10 -11.25
CA GLY A 105 -7.48 4.35 -10.69
C GLY A 105 -8.48 5.04 -9.77
N GLY A 106 -8.56 6.37 -9.85
CA GLY A 106 -9.51 7.15 -9.05
C GLY A 106 -10.98 6.75 -9.28
N PHE A 107 -11.36 6.36 -10.50
CA PHE A 107 -12.73 5.97 -10.83
C PHE A 107 -13.21 4.76 -10.02
N GLY A 108 -12.32 3.81 -9.72
CA GLY A 108 -12.62 2.63 -8.90
C GLY A 108 -12.85 2.90 -7.41
N SER A 109 -12.72 4.16 -6.98
CA SER A 109 -12.90 4.62 -5.60
C SER A 109 -13.97 5.69 -5.44
N ILE A 110 -14.77 5.99 -6.47
CA ILE A 110 -15.80 7.05 -6.38
C ILE A 110 -16.82 6.76 -5.26
N GLU A 111 -17.31 5.52 -5.17
CA GLU A 111 -18.25 5.12 -4.11
C GLU A 111 -17.63 5.24 -2.71
N LEU A 112 -16.35 4.88 -2.57
CA LEU A 112 -15.60 5.07 -1.34
C LEU A 112 -15.45 6.55 -1.00
N ALA A 113 -15.11 7.40 -1.96
CA ALA A 113 -14.99 8.85 -1.76
C ALA A 113 -16.33 9.46 -1.30
N ASN A 114 -17.44 9.09 -1.95
CA ASN A 114 -18.78 9.55 -1.58
C ASN A 114 -19.16 9.11 -0.17
N SER A 115 -18.85 7.86 0.21
CA SER A 115 -19.12 7.32 1.55
C SER A 115 -18.31 8.03 2.62
N VAL A 116 -17.04 8.33 2.34
CA VAL A 116 -16.17 9.10 3.24
C VAL A 116 -16.66 10.53 3.38
N GLN A 117 -17.04 11.19 2.28
CA GLN A 117 -17.63 12.54 2.32
C GLN A 117 -18.89 12.55 3.20
N TYR A 118 -19.79 11.60 2.97
CA TYR A 118 -21.00 11.45 3.79
C TYR A 118 -20.67 11.27 5.28
N ALA A 119 -19.71 10.39 5.60
CA ALA A 119 -19.28 10.17 6.98
C ALA A 119 -18.72 11.44 7.63
N CYS A 120 -17.93 12.23 6.90
CA CYS A 120 -17.38 13.50 7.40
C CYS A 120 -18.44 14.58 7.60
N GLU A 121 -19.44 14.68 6.72
CA GLU A 121 -20.42 15.77 6.74
C GLU A 121 -21.66 15.49 7.59
N LYS A 122 -22.14 14.24 7.61
CA LYS A 122 -23.46 13.88 8.15
C LYS A 122 -23.42 13.12 9.46
N VAL A 123 -22.29 12.51 9.80
CA VAL A 123 -22.14 11.76 11.04
C VAL A 123 -21.41 12.60 12.07
N SER A 124 -22.04 12.82 13.22
CA SER A 124 -21.41 13.57 14.30
C SER A 124 -20.23 12.80 14.88
N LYS A 125 -19.07 13.45 14.95
CA LYS A 125 -17.89 12.93 15.64
C LYS A 125 -17.82 13.46 17.06
N ASN A 126 -17.38 12.62 18.00
CA ASN A 126 -17.08 13.00 19.37
C ASN A 126 -15.70 12.44 19.74
N PHE A 127 -14.67 13.03 19.12
CA PHE A 127 -13.31 12.53 19.24
C PHE A 127 -12.83 12.57 20.70
N LYS A 128 -12.39 11.44 21.21
CA LYS A 128 -11.72 11.33 22.51
C LYS A 128 -10.54 10.38 22.44
N PHE A 129 -9.51 10.67 23.23
CA PHE A 129 -8.41 9.74 23.44
C PHE A 129 -8.87 8.56 24.30
N LEU A 130 -8.15 7.44 24.17
CA LEU A 130 -8.47 6.20 24.87
C LEU A 130 -8.28 6.30 26.40
N TYR A 131 -7.34 7.12 26.84
CA TYR A 131 -6.99 7.31 28.25
C TYR A 131 -6.53 8.74 28.52
N ASP A 132 -6.59 9.16 29.79
CA ASP A 132 -6.00 10.41 30.27
C ASP A 132 -4.48 10.25 30.42
N LEU A 133 -3.71 11.26 29.99
CA LEU A 133 -2.26 11.31 30.17
C LEU A 133 -1.86 11.37 31.64
N LYS A 134 -2.75 11.80 32.55
CA LYS A 134 -2.49 11.80 34.00
C LYS A 134 -2.59 10.43 34.65
N ALA A 135 -3.16 9.44 33.96
CA ALA A 135 -3.18 8.07 34.45
C ALA A 135 -1.76 7.53 34.63
N SER A 136 -1.57 6.59 35.56
CA SER A 136 -0.29 5.93 35.74
C SER A 136 0.12 5.17 34.47
N ILE A 137 1.42 4.94 34.30
CA ILE A 137 1.93 4.16 33.16
C ILE A 137 1.23 2.79 33.11
N ILE A 138 1.07 2.11 34.25
CA ILE A 138 0.43 0.78 34.32
C ILE A 138 -1.04 0.83 33.87
N GLU A 139 -1.83 1.80 34.37
CA GLU A 139 -3.23 1.96 33.97
C GLU A 139 -3.37 2.20 32.47
N LYS A 140 -2.52 3.04 31.88
CA LYS A 140 -2.52 3.29 30.42
C LYS A 140 -2.30 2.00 29.63
N ILE A 141 -1.39 1.14 30.08
CA ILE A 141 -1.09 -0.14 29.45
C ILE A 141 -2.29 -1.07 29.54
N GLU A 142 -2.88 -1.20 30.73
CA GLU A 142 -4.06 -2.04 30.94
C GLU A 142 -5.24 -1.60 30.10
N ILE A 143 -5.48 -0.29 30.00
CA ILE A 143 -6.53 0.27 29.15
C ILE A 143 -6.30 -0.16 27.70
N ILE A 144 -5.08 -0.01 27.15
CA ILE A 144 -4.82 -0.44 25.77
C ILE A 144 -5.03 -1.96 25.62
N ALA A 145 -4.49 -2.76 26.55
CA ALA A 145 -4.58 -4.22 26.49
C ALA A 145 -6.03 -4.72 26.52
N LYS A 146 -6.83 -4.24 27.48
CA LYS A 146 -8.23 -4.66 27.66
C LYS A 146 -9.13 -4.05 26.59
N GLU A 147 -9.05 -2.75 26.37
CA GLU A 147 -9.99 -2.05 25.50
C GLU A 147 -9.71 -2.30 24.01
N ILE A 148 -8.44 -2.25 23.57
CA ILE A 148 -8.11 -2.37 22.13
C ILE A 148 -7.85 -3.82 21.76
N TYR A 149 -7.03 -4.54 22.53
CA TYR A 149 -6.63 -5.90 22.17
C TYR A 149 -7.63 -6.96 22.64
N GLY A 150 -8.44 -6.67 23.67
CA GLY A 150 -9.31 -7.68 24.28
C GLY A 150 -8.54 -8.70 25.12
N ALA A 151 -7.39 -8.29 25.66
CA ALA A 151 -6.61 -9.09 26.61
C ALA A 151 -7.29 -9.07 27.99
N ASP A 152 -7.07 -10.12 28.78
CA ASP A 152 -7.56 -10.19 30.17
C ASP A 152 -6.74 -9.27 31.09
N GLY A 153 -5.48 -9.03 30.73
CA GLY A 153 -4.57 -8.17 31.47
C GLY A 153 -3.17 -8.10 30.87
N ILE A 154 -2.21 -7.71 31.70
CA ILE A 154 -0.80 -7.58 31.35
C ILE A 154 0.07 -8.37 32.33
N GLU A 155 1.23 -8.80 31.86
CA GLU A 155 2.26 -9.47 32.67
C GLU A 155 3.56 -8.67 32.59
N LEU A 156 3.96 -8.01 33.67
CA LEU A 156 5.16 -7.19 33.69
C LEU A 156 6.39 -8.00 34.08
N SER A 157 7.46 -7.92 33.28
CA SER A 157 8.77 -8.43 33.71
C SER A 157 9.35 -7.58 34.83
N GLU A 158 10.30 -8.14 35.60
CA GLU A 158 11.02 -7.38 36.64
C GLU A 158 11.78 -6.18 36.04
N LEU A 159 12.37 -6.36 34.85
CA LEU A 159 13.08 -5.30 34.12
C LEU A 159 12.13 -4.16 33.73
N ALA A 160 10.97 -4.49 33.16
CA ALA A 160 9.96 -3.51 32.77
C ALA A 160 9.44 -2.75 33.99
N SER A 161 9.10 -3.46 35.07
CA SER A 161 8.63 -2.86 36.33
C SER A 161 9.62 -1.86 36.91
N LYS A 162 10.92 -2.24 36.99
CA LYS A 162 12.00 -1.34 37.48
C LYS A 162 12.13 -0.08 36.61
N LYS A 163 12.08 -0.23 35.28
CA LYS A 163 12.19 0.91 34.37
C LYS A 163 10.96 1.83 34.42
N ILE A 164 9.75 1.27 34.51
CA ILE A 164 8.51 2.04 34.64
C ILE A 164 8.52 2.86 35.94
N ALA A 165 8.93 2.26 37.06
CA ALA A 165 9.09 2.98 38.33
C ALA A 165 10.07 4.15 38.17
N ARG A 166 11.25 3.90 37.62
CA ARG A 166 12.27 4.94 37.35
C ARG A 166 11.75 6.05 36.43
N TYR A 167 11.00 5.73 35.38
CA TYR A 167 10.44 6.76 34.49
C TYR A 167 9.39 7.61 35.19
N THR A 168 8.62 7.03 36.10
CA THR A 168 7.67 7.76 36.95
C THR A 168 8.40 8.72 37.89
N GLU A 169 9.45 8.25 38.57
CA GLU A 169 10.30 9.08 39.46
C GLU A 169 10.96 10.25 38.72
N LEU A 170 11.40 10.03 37.48
CA LEU A 170 12.00 11.06 36.62
C LEU A 170 10.99 12.04 36.02
N GLY A 171 9.70 11.93 36.35
CA GLY A 171 8.65 12.84 35.87
C GLY A 171 8.11 12.52 34.47
N PHE A 172 8.45 11.36 33.89
CA PHE A 172 7.96 10.94 32.57
C PHE A 172 6.64 10.14 32.63
N GLY A 173 6.02 10.04 33.81
CA GLY A 173 4.77 9.29 34.01
C GLY A 173 3.60 9.75 33.13
N ASN A 174 3.58 11.02 32.74
CA ASN A 174 2.50 11.61 31.94
C ASN A 174 2.66 11.41 30.43
N LEU A 175 3.75 10.76 29.98
CA LEU A 175 3.93 10.48 28.56
C LEU A 175 2.93 9.43 28.05
N PRO A 176 2.52 9.50 26.77
CA PRO A 176 1.76 8.45 26.10
C PRO A 176 2.57 7.16 25.92
N ILE A 177 1.84 6.06 25.71
CA ILE A 177 2.38 4.71 25.58
C ILE A 177 2.35 4.25 24.13
N CYS A 178 3.46 3.70 23.66
CA CYS A 178 3.60 2.99 22.39
C CYS A 178 3.84 1.51 22.67
N ILE A 179 2.86 0.66 22.38
CA ILE A 179 3.03 -0.80 22.53
C ILE A 179 3.59 -1.37 21.24
N ALA A 180 4.80 -1.92 21.33
CA ALA A 180 5.46 -2.58 20.23
C ALA A 180 5.22 -4.09 20.39
N LYS A 181 4.41 -4.65 19.49
CA LYS A 181 4.01 -6.06 19.43
C LYS A 181 3.91 -6.52 17.98
N THR A 182 3.68 -7.81 17.76
CA THR A 182 3.35 -8.33 16.43
C THR A 182 2.12 -7.62 15.84
N GLN A 183 2.20 -7.26 14.57
CA GLN A 183 1.09 -6.68 13.80
C GLN A 183 0.09 -7.74 13.31
N TYR A 184 0.45 -9.03 13.37
CA TYR A 184 -0.34 -10.12 12.77
C TYR A 184 -1.48 -10.66 13.64
N SER A 185 -1.62 -10.16 14.86
CA SER A 185 -2.60 -10.58 15.86
C SER A 185 -2.92 -9.44 16.83
N PHE A 186 -4.11 -9.45 17.45
CA PHE A 186 -4.39 -8.60 18.61
C PHE A 186 -3.57 -8.99 19.84
N SER A 187 -3.24 -10.28 19.98
CA SER A 187 -2.39 -10.80 21.04
C SER A 187 -0.90 -10.58 20.74
N HIS A 188 -0.05 -11.13 21.61
CA HIS A 188 1.39 -11.18 21.42
C HIS A 188 1.85 -12.29 20.46
N ASP A 189 0.98 -13.28 20.17
CA ASP A 189 1.29 -14.42 19.30
C ASP A 189 0.78 -14.17 17.87
N PRO A 190 1.66 -14.11 16.85
CA PRO A 190 1.27 -13.89 15.45
C PRO A 190 0.36 -14.99 14.87
N LYS A 191 0.31 -16.18 15.48
CA LYS A 191 -0.50 -17.31 15.00
C LYS A 191 -1.97 -17.21 15.40
N LEU A 192 -2.29 -16.45 16.44
CA LEU A 192 -3.66 -16.27 16.91
C LEU A 192 -4.40 -15.28 15.99
N LYS A 193 -5.20 -15.81 15.06
CA LYS A 193 -5.96 -15.02 14.08
C LYS A 193 -7.35 -14.63 14.60
N GLY A 194 -8.13 -13.92 13.77
CA GLY A 194 -9.44 -13.39 14.16
C GLY A 194 -9.37 -12.30 15.24
N ALA A 195 -10.24 -12.41 16.24
CA ALA A 195 -10.26 -11.62 17.46
C ALA A 195 -10.10 -12.56 18.68
N PRO A 196 -8.87 -12.96 19.04
CA PRO A 196 -8.64 -13.89 20.15
C PRO A 196 -9.09 -13.31 21.49
N THR A 197 -9.34 -14.18 22.47
CA THR A 197 -9.64 -13.84 23.88
C THR A 197 -8.86 -14.79 24.80
N GLY A 198 -8.85 -14.52 26.12
CA GLY A 198 -8.21 -15.44 27.07
C GLY A 198 -6.69 -15.34 27.10
N PHE A 199 -6.12 -14.16 26.81
CA PHE A 199 -4.67 -13.96 26.79
C PHE A 199 -4.26 -12.71 27.57
N SER A 200 -3.05 -12.76 28.15
CA SER A 200 -2.37 -11.61 28.74
C SER A 200 -1.31 -11.05 27.79
N ILE A 201 -1.01 -9.75 27.90
CA ILE A 201 0.08 -9.11 27.17
C ILE A 201 1.36 -9.13 28.02
N PRO A 202 2.37 -9.93 27.67
CA PRO A 202 3.65 -9.90 28.37
C PRO A 202 4.42 -8.62 28.01
N ILE A 203 4.86 -7.84 28.99
CA ILE A 203 5.71 -6.66 28.80
C ILE A 203 7.11 -7.02 29.26
N ARG A 204 8.03 -7.21 28.30
CA ARG A 204 9.40 -7.67 28.56
C ARG A 204 10.33 -6.54 28.92
N ASP A 205 10.17 -5.38 28.31
CA ASP A 205 11.00 -4.21 28.56
C ASP A 205 10.24 -2.91 28.30
N ALA A 206 10.75 -1.80 28.85
CA ALA A 206 10.28 -0.45 28.59
C ALA A 206 11.45 0.43 28.12
N ARG A 207 11.20 1.30 27.14
CA ARG A 207 12.17 2.25 26.59
C ARG A 207 11.58 3.65 26.58
N LEU A 208 12.31 4.61 27.13
CA LEU A 208 11.92 6.02 27.11
C LEU A 208 12.42 6.69 25.83
N ASN A 209 11.52 7.23 25.02
CA ASN A 209 11.84 8.07 23.87
C ASN A 209 11.53 9.52 24.23
N ALA A 210 12.35 10.13 25.09
CA ALA A 210 12.08 11.45 25.67
C ALA A 210 11.95 12.56 24.60
N GLY A 211 12.81 12.54 23.57
CA GLY A 211 12.75 13.54 22.49
C GLY A 211 11.47 13.46 21.65
N ALA A 212 10.97 12.25 21.41
CA ALA A 212 9.72 12.04 20.69
C ALA A 212 8.47 12.15 21.59
N GLY A 213 8.66 12.10 22.92
CA GLY A 213 7.61 12.31 23.91
C GLY A 213 6.70 11.09 24.13
N PHE A 214 7.24 9.87 24.14
CA PHE A 214 6.47 8.66 24.49
C PHE A 214 7.33 7.55 25.12
N ILE A 215 6.69 6.57 25.76
CA ILE A 215 7.34 5.37 26.31
C ILE A 215 6.97 4.17 25.42
N THR A 216 7.97 3.47 24.90
CA THR A 216 7.78 2.23 24.16
C THR A 216 7.82 1.02 25.08
N LEU A 217 6.86 0.12 24.94
CA LEU A 217 6.80 -1.14 25.66
C LEU A 217 6.99 -2.29 24.70
N LEU A 218 7.93 -3.19 25.03
CA LEU A 218 8.27 -4.33 24.20
C LEU A 218 7.49 -5.55 24.68
N VAL A 219 6.54 -6.03 23.86
CA VAL A 219 5.70 -7.18 24.20
C VAL A 219 6.38 -8.52 23.88
N ALA A 220 7.26 -8.50 22.88
CA ALA A 220 8.04 -9.64 22.44
C ALA A 220 9.44 -9.17 22.03
N GLU A 221 10.30 -10.09 21.59
CA GLU A 221 11.49 -9.71 20.84
C GLU A 221 11.06 -9.05 19.53
N ILE A 222 11.46 -7.81 19.33
CA ILE A 222 11.16 -7.04 18.13
C ILE A 222 12.46 -6.87 17.37
N MET A 223 12.50 -7.36 16.14
CA MET A 223 13.59 -7.07 15.22
C MET A 223 13.56 -5.58 14.88
N THR A 224 14.55 -4.85 15.39
CA THR A 224 14.77 -3.44 15.05
C THR A 224 15.71 -3.28 13.86
N ILE A 225 16.44 -4.35 13.52
CA ILE A 225 17.31 -4.43 12.35
C ILE A 225 16.86 -5.69 11.58
N PRO A 226 16.12 -5.55 10.47
CA PRO A 226 15.74 -6.70 9.66
C PRO A 226 16.97 -7.34 9.03
N GLY A 227 17.06 -8.67 9.09
CA GLY A 227 18.05 -9.42 8.34
C GLY A 227 17.71 -9.49 6.86
N LEU A 228 18.71 -9.80 6.03
CA LEU A 228 18.50 -10.09 4.63
C LEU A 228 17.96 -11.52 4.44
N PRO A 229 17.10 -11.79 3.44
CA PRO A 229 16.67 -13.16 3.14
C PRO A 229 17.85 -13.99 2.59
N THR A 230 17.71 -15.32 2.57
CA THR A 230 18.75 -16.25 2.06
C THR A 230 19.22 -15.92 0.64
N ARG A 231 18.33 -15.39 -0.20
CA ARG A 231 18.65 -14.76 -1.48
C ARG A 231 18.26 -13.29 -1.41
N PRO A 232 19.17 -12.39 -0.98
CA PRO A 232 18.92 -10.96 -0.95
C PRO A 232 18.64 -10.42 -2.35
N ALA A 233 17.74 -9.43 -2.43
CA ALA A 233 17.42 -8.78 -3.71
C ALA A 233 18.64 -8.14 -4.39
N TYR A 234 19.68 -7.75 -3.63
CA TYR A 234 20.89 -7.14 -4.19
C TYR A 234 21.72 -8.06 -5.09
N TYR A 235 21.57 -9.39 -4.99
CA TYR A 235 22.20 -10.29 -5.96
C TYR A 235 21.69 -10.07 -7.39
N ASP A 236 20.49 -9.51 -7.51
CA ASP A 236 19.85 -9.18 -8.77
C ASP A 236 19.82 -7.66 -9.00
N ILE A 237 20.62 -6.89 -8.25
CA ILE A 237 20.87 -5.46 -8.49
C ILE A 237 22.22 -5.35 -9.18
N ASP A 238 22.20 -4.86 -10.41
CA ASP A 238 23.41 -4.60 -11.20
C ASP A 238 23.23 -3.30 -11.99
N ILE A 239 24.35 -2.73 -12.45
CA ILE A 239 24.40 -1.51 -13.25
C ILE A 239 25.13 -1.86 -14.54
N ASP A 240 24.56 -1.49 -15.69
CA ASP A 240 25.25 -1.67 -16.96
C ASP A 240 26.55 -0.82 -16.98
N PRO A 241 27.73 -1.43 -17.22
CA PRO A 241 29.02 -0.76 -17.08
C PRO A 241 29.36 0.20 -18.24
N GLU A 242 28.62 0.17 -19.35
CA GLU A 242 28.82 1.11 -20.47
C GLU A 242 27.84 2.27 -20.42
N THR A 243 26.58 2.01 -20.02
CA THR A 243 25.50 3.00 -20.04
C THR A 243 25.19 3.61 -18.68
N CYS A 244 25.62 2.97 -17.58
CA CYS A 244 25.26 3.33 -16.20
C CYS A 244 23.74 3.35 -15.92
N GLU A 245 22.92 2.69 -16.76
CA GLU A 245 21.45 2.72 -16.69
C GLU A 245 20.83 1.36 -16.29
N VAL A 246 19.53 1.43 -15.98
CA VAL A 246 18.67 0.36 -15.46
C VAL A 246 17.46 0.34 -16.46
N GLU A 247 17.53 -0.50 -17.51
CA GLU A 247 16.98 -0.34 -18.89
C GLU A 247 15.44 -0.46 -19.16
N GLY A 248 14.98 0.22 -20.25
CA GLY A 248 13.58 0.42 -20.72
C GLY A 248 13.23 0.07 -22.21
N LEU A 249 11.93 0.00 -22.61
CA LEU A 249 11.45 -0.42 -23.97
C LEU A 249 11.80 0.57 -25.12
N PHE A 250 11.67 1.89 -24.90
CA PHE A 250 11.97 2.88 -25.94
C PHE A 250 13.48 2.95 -26.23
N TYR A 251 14.30 2.75 -25.21
CA TYR A 251 15.75 2.70 -25.34
C TYR A 251 16.20 1.54 -26.25
N ASP A 252 15.62 0.35 -26.08
CA ASP A 252 15.86 -0.79 -26.99
C ASP A 252 15.55 -0.45 -28.45
N TYR A 253 14.45 0.28 -28.72
CA TYR A 253 14.15 0.76 -30.08
C TYR A 253 15.24 1.69 -30.61
N VAL A 254 15.72 2.64 -29.81
CA VAL A 254 16.80 3.57 -30.16
C VAL A 254 18.10 2.81 -30.47
N LEU A 255 18.46 1.81 -29.65
CA LEU A 255 19.64 0.97 -29.87
C LEU A 255 19.54 0.13 -31.14
N LYS A 256 18.44 -0.61 -31.33
CA LYS A 256 18.22 -1.47 -32.52
C LYS A 256 18.27 -0.69 -33.83
N ASN A 257 17.83 0.57 -33.81
CA ASN A 257 17.83 1.45 -34.97
C ASN A 257 19.08 2.34 -35.06
N LYS A 258 20.07 2.17 -34.18
CA LYS A 258 21.32 2.94 -34.15
C LYS A 258 21.08 4.46 -34.07
N LEU A 259 20.20 4.87 -33.16
CA LEU A 259 19.81 6.27 -32.94
C LEU A 259 20.34 6.83 -31.60
N HIS A 260 21.21 6.11 -30.90
CA HIS A 260 21.69 6.47 -29.57
C HIS A 260 22.48 7.79 -29.54
N ASP A 261 23.13 8.14 -30.64
CA ASP A 261 23.81 9.42 -30.86
C ASP A 261 22.84 10.60 -31.07
N LYS A 262 21.52 10.34 -31.15
CA LYS A 262 20.47 11.36 -31.34
C LYS A 262 19.65 11.64 -30.09
N PHE A 263 19.77 10.83 -29.05
CA PHE A 263 19.04 11.00 -27.80
C PHE A 263 20.04 11.06 -26.64
N GLY A 264 19.84 12.02 -25.73
CA GLY A 264 20.69 12.19 -24.55
C GLY A 264 20.33 11.20 -23.45
N ILE A 265 19.35 11.58 -22.61
CA ILE A 265 18.89 10.78 -21.47
C ILE A 265 17.52 10.18 -21.81
N ILE A 266 17.35 8.88 -21.59
CA ILE A 266 16.07 8.17 -21.77
C ILE A 266 15.72 7.49 -20.45
N ASP A 267 14.53 7.74 -19.93
CA ASP A 267 14.11 7.16 -18.65
C ASP A 267 12.59 6.93 -18.62
N SER A 268 12.14 6.16 -17.64
CA SER A 268 10.75 5.84 -17.38
C SER A 268 10.38 6.14 -15.92
N CYS A 269 9.19 6.67 -15.69
CA CYS A 269 8.69 6.96 -14.35
C CYS A 269 7.17 6.79 -14.25
N GLY A 270 6.67 6.61 -13.03
CA GLY A 270 5.25 6.66 -12.72
C GLY A 270 4.81 8.04 -12.26
N THR A 271 3.55 8.40 -12.51
CA THR A 271 2.94 9.63 -11.95
C THR A 271 2.63 9.53 -10.45
N SER A 272 2.59 8.29 -9.93
CA SER A 272 2.23 7.94 -8.55
C SER A 272 3.35 7.19 -7.82
N ALA A 273 3.33 7.23 -6.48
CA ALA A 273 4.41 6.68 -5.64
C ALA A 273 4.28 5.17 -5.33
N TYR A 274 3.19 4.52 -5.74
CA TYR A 274 2.83 3.15 -5.29
C TYR A 274 3.86 2.06 -5.62
N HIS A 275 4.66 2.26 -6.66
CA HIS A 275 5.60 1.27 -7.16
C HIS A 275 7.06 1.71 -7.06
N ILE A 276 7.37 2.80 -6.34
CA ILE A 276 8.77 3.26 -6.23
C ILE A 276 9.66 2.11 -5.70
N GLY A 277 10.75 1.81 -6.41
CA GLY A 277 11.69 0.73 -6.11
C GLY A 277 11.19 -0.68 -6.46
N SER A 278 9.97 -0.83 -6.98
CA SER A 278 9.43 -2.12 -7.41
C SER A 278 9.97 -2.51 -8.79
N LYS A 279 10.13 -3.83 -9.00
CA LYS A 279 10.40 -4.41 -10.33
C LYS A 279 9.14 -4.37 -11.19
N PRO A 280 9.27 -4.41 -12.53
CA PRO A 280 8.14 -4.53 -13.45
C PRO A 280 7.36 -5.82 -13.22
N ASP A 281 6.07 -5.82 -13.56
CA ASP A 281 5.26 -7.04 -13.52
C ASP A 281 5.88 -8.16 -14.36
N TYR A 282 5.79 -9.39 -13.86
CA TYR A 282 6.39 -10.55 -14.50
C TYR A 282 5.87 -10.79 -15.93
N ARG A 283 4.64 -10.36 -16.25
CA ARG A 283 4.07 -10.43 -17.61
C ARG A 283 4.73 -9.46 -18.55
N THR A 284 5.04 -8.23 -18.09
CA THR A 284 5.88 -7.29 -18.84
C THR A 284 7.24 -7.92 -19.12
N LEU A 285 7.89 -8.49 -18.10
CA LEU A 285 9.19 -9.16 -18.27
C LEU A 285 9.12 -10.34 -19.25
N SER A 286 8.03 -11.11 -19.21
CA SER A 286 7.79 -12.24 -20.13
C SER A 286 7.66 -11.79 -21.58
N VAL A 287 6.87 -10.74 -21.84
CA VAL A 287 6.70 -10.18 -23.19
C VAL A 287 8.00 -9.56 -23.71
N LEU A 288 8.71 -8.79 -22.89
CA LEU A 288 9.99 -8.21 -23.27
C LEU A 288 11.03 -9.28 -23.60
N LYS A 289 11.13 -10.33 -22.77
CA LYS A 289 12.00 -11.47 -23.03
C LYS A 289 11.64 -12.20 -24.33
N LYS A 290 10.35 -12.39 -24.62
CA LYS A 290 9.87 -12.99 -25.87
C LYS A 290 10.32 -12.19 -27.10
N HIS A 291 10.42 -10.86 -26.98
CA HIS A 291 10.89 -9.96 -28.05
C HIS A 291 12.40 -9.65 -28.00
N GLY A 292 13.15 -10.42 -27.19
CA GLY A 292 14.60 -10.29 -27.09
C GLY A 292 15.06 -8.99 -26.44
N ILE A 293 14.23 -8.38 -25.59
CA ILE A 293 14.56 -7.19 -24.82
C ILE A 293 14.90 -7.60 -23.40
N THR A 294 16.11 -7.23 -22.97
CA THR A 294 16.50 -7.29 -21.56
C THR A 294 15.97 -6.02 -20.90
N PHE A 295 15.35 -6.15 -19.73
CA PHE A 295 14.73 -5.03 -19.04
C PHE A 295 15.02 -5.14 -17.56
N ASN A 296 15.68 -4.12 -17.04
CA ASN A 296 16.03 -4.04 -15.64
C ASN A 296 15.83 -2.59 -15.21
N HIS A 297 14.58 -2.12 -15.10
CA HIS A 297 14.23 -0.79 -14.56
C HIS A 297 13.60 -0.95 -13.17
N GLN A 298 13.82 0.01 -12.27
CA GLN A 298 13.04 0.13 -11.05
C GLN A 298 12.13 1.34 -11.16
N ALA A 299 10.85 1.14 -10.86
CA ALA A 299 9.90 2.23 -10.93
C ALA A 299 10.36 3.38 -10.00
N ARG A 300 10.39 4.58 -10.55
CA ARG A 300 10.59 5.83 -9.81
C ARG A 300 9.42 6.75 -10.07
N GLN A 301 9.28 7.79 -9.26
CA GLN A 301 8.24 8.80 -9.46
C GLN A 301 8.76 9.95 -10.31
N LEU A 302 7.88 10.53 -11.12
CA LEU A 302 8.10 11.82 -11.76
C LEU A 302 8.40 12.90 -10.70
N CYS A 303 9.48 13.65 -10.87
CA CYS A 303 9.87 14.75 -10.01
C CYS A 303 9.92 16.09 -10.78
N ASN A 304 10.06 17.20 -10.05
CA ASN A 304 10.10 18.53 -10.67
C ASN A 304 11.30 18.70 -11.61
N ASP A 305 12.43 18.07 -11.29
CA ASP A 305 13.67 18.18 -12.07
C ASP A 305 13.51 17.54 -13.45
N ASP A 306 12.66 16.50 -13.59
CA ASP A 306 12.40 15.85 -14.88
C ASP A 306 11.90 16.86 -15.94
N PHE A 307 11.14 17.88 -15.54
CA PHE A 307 10.65 18.91 -16.45
C PHE A 307 11.73 19.89 -16.96
N PHE A 308 12.91 19.87 -16.33
CA PHE A 308 14.08 20.65 -16.69
C PHE A 308 15.25 19.80 -17.19
N ILE A 309 15.17 18.47 -17.07
CA ILE A 309 16.18 17.55 -17.58
C ILE A 309 15.79 17.03 -18.96
N PHE A 310 14.51 16.73 -19.17
CA PHE A 310 14.02 16.09 -20.39
C PHE A 310 13.36 17.08 -21.36
N ASP A 311 13.70 16.97 -22.65
CA ASP A 311 13.03 17.72 -23.72
C ASP A 311 11.59 17.27 -23.96
N TYR A 312 11.31 15.99 -23.71
CA TYR A 312 10.02 15.35 -23.95
C TYR A 312 9.62 14.49 -22.74
N ILE A 313 8.36 14.62 -22.31
CA ILE A 313 7.72 13.71 -21.35
C ILE A 313 6.51 13.11 -22.05
N LEU A 314 6.60 11.82 -22.38
CA LEU A 314 5.60 11.09 -23.15
C LEU A 314 4.75 10.26 -22.20
N VAL A 315 3.45 10.57 -22.14
CA VAL A 315 2.50 9.92 -21.22
C VAL A 315 1.62 8.90 -21.95
N MET A 316 1.15 7.89 -21.21
CA MET A 316 0.50 6.71 -21.78
C MET A 316 -1.00 6.89 -22.03
N ASP A 317 -1.65 7.71 -21.23
CA ASP A 317 -3.09 8.00 -21.30
C ASP A 317 -3.43 9.45 -20.90
N LEU A 318 -4.72 9.80 -20.96
CA LEU A 318 -5.21 11.14 -20.63
C LEU A 318 -5.12 11.47 -19.14
N SER A 319 -5.26 10.48 -18.26
CA SER A 319 -5.15 10.69 -16.81
C SER A 319 -3.71 11.03 -16.44
N ASN A 320 -2.74 10.36 -17.03
CA ASN A 320 -1.33 10.69 -16.88
C ASN A 320 -1.02 12.08 -17.46
N LEU A 321 -1.63 12.43 -18.60
CA LEU A 321 -1.44 13.77 -19.17
C LEU A 321 -1.92 14.88 -18.23
N GLU A 322 -3.08 14.69 -17.62
CA GLU A 322 -3.62 15.61 -16.61
C GLU A 322 -2.69 15.68 -15.38
N ASP A 323 -2.36 14.53 -14.79
CA ASP A 323 -1.46 14.42 -13.62
C ASP A 323 -0.10 15.12 -13.82
N VAL A 324 0.49 14.94 -15.01
CA VAL A 324 1.81 15.52 -15.32
C VAL A 324 1.69 17.03 -15.57
N ASN A 325 0.62 17.50 -16.22
CA ASN A 325 0.41 18.93 -16.42
C ASN A 325 0.10 19.66 -15.12
N ASP A 326 -0.64 19.04 -14.19
CA ASP A 326 -0.92 19.61 -12.87
C ASP A 326 0.36 19.80 -12.04
N LYS A 327 1.34 18.90 -12.22
CA LYS A 327 2.65 18.97 -11.54
C LYS A 327 3.66 19.85 -12.29
N ARG A 328 3.33 20.32 -13.50
CA ARG A 328 4.29 20.99 -14.38
C ARG A 328 4.69 22.38 -13.85
N PRO A 329 5.99 22.65 -13.61
CA PRO A 329 6.46 24.00 -13.30
C PRO A 329 6.27 24.96 -14.48
N LYS A 330 5.84 26.20 -14.22
CA LYS A 330 5.52 27.21 -15.26
C LYS A 330 6.66 27.55 -16.21
N ASN A 331 7.92 27.39 -15.79
CA ASN A 331 9.11 27.74 -16.56
C ASN A 331 9.87 26.52 -17.11
N SER A 332 9.22 25.35 -17.18
CA SER A 332 9.82 24.12 -17.70
C SER A 332 9.84 24.07 -19.23
N HIS A 333 10.90 23.48 -19.81
CA HIS A 333 11.04 23.33 -21.26
C HIS A 333 10.53 21.99 -21.80
N ALA A 334 10.29 21.00 -20.94
CA ALA A 334 9.77 19.70 -21.35
C ALA A 334 8.45 19.79 -22.14
N LYS A 335 8.38 19.12 -23.28
CA LYS A 335 7.14 18.94 -24.06
C LYS A 335 6.38 17.73 -23.54
N VAL A 336 5.31 17.98 -22.80
CA VAL A 336 4.41 16.93 -22.28
C VAL A 336 3.35 16.58 -23.32
N GLN A 337 3.31 15.33 -23.78
CA GLN A 337 2.40 14.88 -24.85
C GLN A 337 2.00 13.41 -24.68
N LEU A 338 0.88 12.99 -25.29
CA LEU A 338 0.54 11.57 -25.37
C LEU A 338 1.54 10.86 -26.26
N PHE A 339 2.05 9.71 -25.81
CA PHE A 339 2.93 8.90 -26.66
C PHE A 339 2.17 8.39 -27.90
N GLY A 340 0.87 8.10 -27.76
CA GLY A 340 0.04 7.68 -28.87
C GLY A 340 -0.26 8.76 -29.93
N ASP A 341 0.10 10.02 -29.71
CA ASP A 341 0.11 11.03 -30.79
C ASP A 341 1.15 10.72 -31.89
N TYR A 342 2.02 9.75 -31.63
CA TYR A 342 3.03 9.26 -32.57
C TYR A 342 2.67 7.89 -33.16
N GLY A 343 1.50 7.35 -32.88
CA GLY A 343 1.00 6.12 -33.50
C GLY A 343 0.45 6.31 -34.91
N LEU A 344 0.04 5.20 -35.54
CA LEU A 344 -0.67 5.22 -36.82
C LEU A 344 -2.09 5.76 -36.66
N GLU A 345 -2.67 6.34 -37.71
CA GLU A 345 -4.01 6.97 -37.63
C GLU A 345 -5.13 6.03 -37.14
N HIS A 346 -5.00 4.73 -37.38
CA HIS A 346 -5.97 3.71 -36.97
C HIS A 346 -5.67 3.10 -35.59
N GLU A 347 -4.55 3.44 -34.98
CA GLU A 347 -4.19 2.98 -33.64
C GLU A 347 -4.85 3.86 -32.57
N SER A 348 -5.32 3.24 -31.49
CA SER A 348 -5.75 4.00 -30.32
C SER A 348 -4.58 4.84 -29.80
N LYS A 349 -4.82 6.13 -29.53
CA LYS A 349 -3.82 7.00 -28.91
C LYS A 349 -3.58 6.70 -27.43
N ILE A 350 -4.50 5.96 -26.82
CA ILE A 350 -4.45 5.60 -25.41
C ILE A 350 -3.86 4.19 -25.29
N VAL A 351 -2.82 4.08 -24.47
CA VAL A 351 -2.27 2.80 -24.02
C VAL A 351 -3.14 2.35 -22.85
N GLN A 352 -3.91 1.29 -23.04
CA GLN A 352 -4.75 0.76 -21.98
C GLN A 352 -3.90 0.04 -20.94
N ASP A 353 -4.36 0.02 -19.70
CA ASP A 353 -3.70 -0.78 -18.68
C ASP A 353 -3.69 -2.27 -19.10
N PRO A 354 -2.51 -2.92 -19.18
CA PRO A 354 -2.38 -4.28 -19.69
C PRO A 354 -2.91 -5.35 -18.70
N TYR A 355 -3.14 -5.01 -17.43
CA TYR A 355 -3.50 -5.97 -16.38
C TYR A 355 -4.84 -6.67 -16.63
N TYR A 356 -5.76 -6.08 -17.40
CA TYR A 356 -7.07 -6.64 -17.73
C TYR A 356 -7.07 -7.61 -18.92
N GLY A 357 -6.02 -7.61 -19.73
CA GLY A 357 -5.93 -8.43 -20.94
C GLY A 357 -5.20 -9.76 -20.76
N GLY A 358 -4.85 -10.16 -19.53
CA GLY A 358 -3.95 -11.29 -19.32
C GLY A 358 -2.58 -11.03 -19.97
N ILE A 359 -1.89 -12.06 -20.47
CA ILE A 359 -0.61 -11.87 -21.17
C ILE A 359 -0.78 -11.12 -22.51
N ASP A 360 -1.93 -11.26 -23.16
CA ASP A 360 -2.22 -10.64 -24.46
C ASP A 360 -2.36 -9.11 -24.34
N GLY A 361 -2.81 -8.61 -23.18
CA GLY A 361 -2.82 -7.18 -22.87
C GLY A 361 -1.41 -6.57 -22.88
N PHE A 362 -0.43 -7.27 -22.29
CA PHE A 362 0.96 -6.83 -22.29
C PHE A 362 1.59 -6.91 -23.68
N GLU A 363 1.27 -7.95 -24.45
CA GLU A 363 1.73 -8.09 -25.83
C GLU A 363 1.16 -6.96 -26.72
N LYS A 364 -0.12 -6.63 -26.58
CA LYS A 364 -0.77 -5.55 -27.32
C LYS A 364 -0.15 -4.20 -27.00
N ASN A 365 0.10 -3.92 -25.72
CA ASN A 365 0.78 -2.70 -25.30
C ASN A 365 2.21 -2.62 -25.84
N PHE A 366 2.95 -3.73 -25.80
CA PHE A 366 4.29 -3.80 -26.37
C PHE A 366 4.30 -3.41 -27.86
N MET A 367 3.41 -4.01 -28.65
CA MET A 367 3.30 -3.73 -30.09
C MET A 367 2.93 -2.27 -30.36
N GLN A 368 1.99 -1.75 -29.59
CA GLN A 368 1.53 -0.36 -29.68
C GLN A 368 2.66 0.64 -29.33
N LEU A 369 3.38 0.41 -28.22
CA LEU A 369 4.50 1.25 -27.81
C LEU A 369 5.66 1.21 -28.80
N ASN A 370 5.91 0.06 -29.43
CA ASN A 370 6.91 -0.05 -30.49
C ASN A 370 6.51 0.77 -31.74
N SER A 371 5.23 0.75 -32.12
CA SER A 371 4.68 1.60 -33.19
C SER A 371 4.87 3.10 -32.86
N PHE A 372 4.53 3.50 -31.64
CA PHE A 372 4.66 4.89 -31.19
C PHE A 372 6.11 5.34 -31.16
N SER A 373 7.02 4.47 -30.71
CA SER A 373 8.47 4.72 -30.69
C SER A 373 8.99 5.05 -32.10
N LYS A 374 8.56 4.26 -33.10
CA LYS A 374 8.90 4.50 -34.50
C LYS A 374 8.39 5.83 -35.03
N GLY A 375 7.12 6.16 -34.76
CA GLY A 375 6.54 7.42 -35.19
C GLY A 375 7.17 8.63 -34.49
N PHE A 376 7.53 8.49 -33.20
CA PHE A 376 8.20 9.52 -32.42
C PHE A 376 9.57 9.83 -32.99
N CYS A 377 10.42 8.81 -33.14
CA CYS A 377 11.74 8.97 -33.76
C CYS A 377 11.62 9.56 -35.18
N SER A 378 10.66 9.08 -35.98
CA SER A 378 10.45 9.61 -37.33
C SER A 378 10.05 11.08 -37.35
N LYS A 379 9.31 11.57 -36.36
CA LYS A 379 8.81 12.96 -36.31
C LYS A 379 9.80 13.92 -35.67
N VAL A 380 10.52 13.46 -34.64
CA VAL A 380 11.49 14.28 -33.91
C VAL A 380 12.83 14.37 -34.62
N LEU A 381 13.28 13.29 -35.28
CA LEU A 381 14.58 13.25 -35.97
C LEU A 381 14.54 13.70 -37.45
N LYS A 382 13.35 13.89 -38.02
CA LYS A 382 13.19 14.49 -39.37
C LYS A 382 13.09 16.02 -39.36
N LYS A 383 13.10 16.63 -38.18
CA LYS A 383 13.33 18.07 -38.00
C LYS A 383 14.80 18.29 -37.70
#